data_AF-A0A8H5ACN8-F1
#
_entry.id   AF-A0A8H5ACN8-F1
#
_cell.length_a   1.000
_cell.length_b   1.000
_cell.length_c   1.000
_cell.angle_alpha   90.00
_cell.angle_beta   90.00
_cell.angle_gamma   90.00
#
_symmetry.space_group_name_H-M   'P 1'
#
loop_
_entity.id
_entity.type
_entity.pdbx_description
1 polymer ?
#
loop_
_entity_poly.entity_id
_entity_poly.type
_entity_poly.pdbx_seq_one_letter_code
_entity_poly.pdbx_strand_id
1 'polypeptide(L)'
;FYAFSPLAGSQLTGRYKRDTQDTDIESMSRFDPNTFQGRKYRRRFWNDVIFDAVELIRDEAGKHGLTEMDCAFRWIEHHSQLDPERGDAVIIGASSKSQLDQNLNLLEKGPLPKEIVDVLDKAWLITKGSVNNYWH
;
A
#
# COMPACT_ATOMS: atom_id res chain seq x y z
N PHE A 1 -10.83 -2.76 15.98
CA PHE A 1 -9.56 -3.14 15.31
C PHE A 1 -8.98 -1.92 14.63
N TYR A 2 -7.71 -1.59 14.86
CA TYR A 2 -7.07 -0.43 14.25
C TYR A 2 -6.07 -0.89 13.20
N ALA A 3 -6.42 -0.71 11.93
CA ALA A 3 -5.60 -1.15 10.81
C ALA A 3 -4.39 -0.23 10.66
N PHE A 4 -3.19 -0.79 10.69
CA PHE A 4 -1.94 -0.06 10.44
C PHE A 4 -1.30 -0.51 9.12
N SER A 5 -0.42 0.32 8.57
CA SER A 5 0.23 0.10 7.27
C SER A 5 -0.73 -0.04 6.07
N PRO A 6 -1.72 0.86 5.88
CA PRO A 6 -2.65 0.79 4.73
C PRO A 6 -1.92 0.85 3.37
N LEU A 7 -0.72 1.41 3.32
CA LEU A 7 0.12 1.51 2.13
C LEU A 7 1.23 0.45 2.04
N ALA A 8 1.13 -0.64 2.80
CA ALA A 8 2.12 -1.72 2.83
C ALA A 8 3.57 -1.20 3.03
N GLY A 9 3.74 -0.31 4.01
CA GLY A 9 5.06 0.28 4.27
C GLY A 9 5.60 1.16 3.15
N SER A 10 4.74 1.91 2.45
CA SER A 10 5.04 2.76 1.29
C SER A 10 5.13 2.04 -0.06
N GLN A 11 4.94 0.72 -0.11
CA GLN A 11 5.00 -0.02 -1.37
C GLN A 11 3.86 0.36 -2.32
N LEU A 12 2.66 0.63 -1.78
CA LEU A 12 1.48 1.03 -2.56
C LEU A 12 1.41 2.54 -2.84
N THR A 13 2.54 3.25 -2.74
CA THR A 13 2.59 4.68 -3.10
C THR A 13 2.85 4.92 -4.59
N GLY A 14 3.20 3.87 -5.34
CA GLY A 14 3.66 3.96 -6.72
C GLY A 14 5.09 4.47 -6.89
N ARG A 15 5.75 4.90 -5.80
CA ARG A 15 7.11 5.46 -5.78
C ARG A 15 8.19 4.47 -6.22
N TYR A 16 8.03 3.19 -5.90
CA TYR A 16 9.04 2.17 -6.14
C TYR A 16 8.60 1.20 -7.23
N LYS A 17 9.55 0.88 -8.11
CA LYS A 17 9.45 -0.12 -9.17
C LYS A 17 10.48 -1.21 -8.91
N ARG A 18 10.34 -2.36 -9.58
CA ARG A 18 11.26 -3.48 -9.42
C ARG A 18 12.72 -3.11 -9.73
N ASP A 19 12.91 -2.24 -10.70
CA ASP A 19 14.20 -1.75 -11.19
C ASP A 19 14.70 -0.48 -10.48
N THR A 20 14.00 -0.01 -9.45
CA THR A 20 14.46 1.14 -8.65
C THR A 20 15.79 0.80 -7.99
N GLN A 21 16.83 1.60 -8.28
CA GLN A 21 18.16 1.38 -7.75
C GLN A 21 18.27 1.91 -6.32
N ASP A 22 19.18 1.34 -5.53
CA ASP A 22 19.41 1.79 -4.15
C ASP A 22 19.84 3.25 -4.07
N THR A 23 20.50 3.78 -5.11
CA THR A 23 20.88 5.19 -5.23
C THR A 23 19.70 6.14 -5.40
N ASP A 24 18.56 5.64 -5.87
CA ASP A 24 17.33 6.41 -6.09
C ASP A 24 16.43 6.42 -4.84
N ILE A 25 16.79 5.64 -3.82
CA ILE A 25 16.06 5.58 -2.55
C ILE A 25 16.47 6.76 -1.68
N GLU A 26 15.48 7.57 -1.30
CA GLU A 26 15.69 8.68 -0.38
C GLU A 26 16.24 8.19 0.96
N SER A 27 17.32 8.83 1.42
CA SER A 27 17.93 8.59 2.73
C SER A 27 16.91 8.76 3.84
N MET A 28 16.98 7.91 4.87
CA MET A 28 16.04 7.85 6.00
C MET A 28 14.60 7.49 5.63
N SER A 29 14.30 7.20 4.35
CA SER A 29 12.99 6.70 3.95
C SER A 29 12.76 5.27 4.47
N ARG A 30 11.50 4.84 4.42
CA ARG A 30 11.05 3.54 4.93
C ARG A 30 11.71 2.33 4.25
N PHE A 31 12.27 2.51 3.06
CA PHE A 31 12.99 1.47 2.32
C PHE A 31 14.49 1.77 2.15
N ASP A 32 15.03 2.77 2.84
CA ASP A 32 16.47 3.07 2.82
C ASP A 32 17.29 1.84 3.26
N PRO A 33 18.09 1.22 2.37
CA PRO A 33 18.85 0.01 2.69
C PRO A 33 19.91 0.23 3.78
N ASN A 34 20.33 1.47 4.01
CA ASN A 34 21.36 1.81 4.98
C ASN A 34 20.82 1.80 6.42
N THR A 35 19.52 1.92 6.61
CA THR A 35 18.89 1.93 7.94
C THR A 35 18.47 0.52 8.38
N PHE A 36 18.49 0.27 9.70
CA PHE A 36 17.98 -1.00 10.25
C PHE A 36 16.49 -1.21 9.94
N GLN A 37 15.71 -0.14 10.04
CA GLN A 37 14.28 -0.17 9.70
C GLN A 37 14.06 -0.49 8.22
N GLY A 38 14.78 0.17 7.31
CA GLY A 38 14.63 -0.06 5.88
C GLY A 38 14.97 -1.51 5.49
N ARG A 39 16.05 -2.09 6.02
CA ARG A 39 16.36 -3.52 5.82
C ARG A 39 15.22 -4.44 6.28
N LYS A 40 14.58 -4.16 7.42
CA LYS A 40 13.42 -4.91 7.90
C LYS A 40 12.20 -4.78 6.99
N TYR A 41 11.89 -3.57 6.53
CA TYR A 41 10.77 -3.34 5.60
C TYR A 41 11.02 -3.99 4.24
N ARG A 42 12.25 -3.95 3.73
CA ARG A 42 12.62 -4.61 2.49
C ARG A 42 12.48 -6.12 2.57
N ARG A 43 12.88 -6.75 3.69
CA ARG A 43 12.63 -8.18 3.91
C ARG A 43 11.14 -8.55 3.81
N ARG A 44 10.24 -7.63 4.17
CA ARG A 44 8.78 -7.86 4.13
C ARG A 44 8.15 -7.56 2.77
N PHE A 45 8.55 -6.47 2.12
CA PHE A 45 7.83 -5.94 0.95
C PHE A 45 8.66 -5.83 -0.34
N TRP A 46 9.99 -5.93 -0.27
CA TRP A 46 10.88 -5.73 -1.41
C TRP A 46 11.32 -7.07 -2.00
N ASN A 47 10.39 -7.76 -2.67
CA ASN A 47 10.61 -9.04 -3.32
C ASN A 47 9.70 -9.19 -4.54
N ASP A 48 10.05 -10.12 -5.43
CA ASP A 48 9.39 -10.29 -6.73
C ASP A 48 7.88 -10.54 -6.63
N VAL A 49 7.43 -11.33 -5.65
CA VAL A 49 6.01 -11.65 -5.46
C VAL A 49 5.20 -10.38 -5.13
N ILE A 50 5.77 -9.49 -4.32
CA ILE A 50 5.13 -8.21 -4.00
C ILE A 50 5.15 -7.27 -5.22
N PHE A 51 6.25 -7.25 -5.98
CA PHE A 51 6.31 -6.43 -7.20
C PHE A 51 5.34 -6.92 -8.27
N ASP A 52 5.18 -8.23 -8.49
CA ASP A 52 4.19 -8.80 -9.42
C ASP A 52 2.77 -8.30 -9.10
N ALA A 53 2.41 -8.33 -7.81
CA ALA A 53 1.10 -7.88 -7.34
C ALA A 53 0.91 -6.36 -7.51
N VAL A 54 1.94 -5.56 -7.21
CA VAL A 54 1.88 -4.10 -7.33
C VAL A 54 1.84 -3.66 -8.80
N GLU A 55 2.59 -4.31 -9.68
CA GLU A 55 2.56 -4.08 -11.13
C GLU A 55 1.19 -4.40 -11.71
N LEU A 56 0.58 -5.52 -11.31
CA LEU A 56 -0.78 -5.88 -11.69
C LEU A 56 -1.81 -4.80 -11.26
N ILE A 57 -1.73 -4.31 -10.02
CA ILE A 57 -2.61 -3.24 -9.53
C ILE A 57 -2.40 -1.96 -10.34
N ARG A 58 -1.14 -1.58 -10.57
CA ARG A 58 -0.76 -0.36 -11.28
C ARG A 58 -1.29 -0.34 -12.72
N ASP A 59 -1.14 -1.45 -13.43
CA ASP A 59 -1.54 -1.55 -14.83
C ASP A 59 -3.05 -1.40 -14.99
N GLU A 60 -3.83 -2.00 -14.08
CA GLU A 60 -5.29 -1.85 -14.09
C GLU A 60 -5.71 -0.46 -13.59
N ALA A 61 -5.15 0.03 -12.47
CA ALA A 61 -5.43 1.35 -11.93
C ALA A 61 -5.19 2.46 -12.97
N GLY A 62 -4.11 2.35 -13.74
CA GLY A 62 -3.77 3.30 -14.81
C GLY A 62 -4.86 3.43 -15.89
N LYS A 63 -5.57 2.34 -16.23
CA LYS A 63 -6.69 2.37 -17.20
C LYS A 63 -7.87 3.20 -16.72
N HIS A 64 -8.00 3.36 -15.40
CA HIS A 64 -9.05 4.14 -14.75
C HIS A 64 -8.56 5.52 -14.27
N GLY A 65 -7.32 5.91 -14.62
CA GLY A 65 -6.73 7.16 -14.16
C GLY A 65 -6.48 7.21 -12.64
N LEU A 66 -6.31 6.04 -12.01
CA LEU A 66 -6.06 5.89 -10.58
C LEU A 66 -4.59 5.52 -10.32
N THR A 67 -4.08 5.90 -9.16
CA THR A 67 -2.79 5.41 -8.65
C THR A 67 -2.97 4.22 -7.72
N GLU A 68 -1.90 3.48 -7.44
CA GLU A 68 -1.91 2.42 -6.42
C GLU A 68 -2.30 2.97 -5.04
N MET A 69 -1.95 4.22 -4.76
CA MET A 69 -2.29 4.90 -3.51
C MET A 69 -3.79 5.21 -3.42
N ASP A 70 -4.41 5.66 -4.53
CA ASP A 70 -5.87 5.80 -4.63
C ASP A 70 -6.55 4.45 -4.33
N CYS A 71 -6.06 3.38 -4.96
CA CYS A 71 -6.59 2.04 -4.77
C CYS A 71 -6.45 1.58 -3.31
N ALA A 72 -5.28 1.73 -2.70
CA ALA A 72 -5.05 1.26 -1.34
C ALA A 72 -5.93 1.95 -0.29
N PHE A 73 -6.04 3.29 -0.34
CA PHE A 73 -6.85 4.03 0.63
C PHE A 73 -8.35 3.83 0.42
N ARG A 74 -8.82 3.85 -0.82
CA ARG A 74 -10.25 3.64 -1.09
C ARG A 74 -10.65 2.18 -0.84
N TRP A 75 -9.74 1.22 -1.03
CA TRP A 75 -10.00 -0.18 -0.68
C TRP A 75 -10.15 -0.35 0.83
N ILE A 76 -9.23 0.20 1.63
CA ILE A 76 -9.31 0.01 3.08
C ILE A 76 -10.54 0.67 3.69
N GLU A 77 -10.98 1.80 3.15
CA GLU A 77 -12.17 2.51 3.62
C GLU A 77 -13.48 1.85 3.18
N HIS A 78 -13.59 1.42 1.92
CA HIS A 78 -14.88 1.02 1.33
C HIS A 78 -15.04 -0.47 1.06
N HIS A 79 -13.95 -1.24 1.04
CA HIS A 79 -13.95 -2.64 0.57
C HIS A 79 -13.30 -3.61 1.58
N SER A 80 -12.79 -3.10 2.70
CA SER A 80 -12.25 -3.94 3.77
C SER A 80 -13.36 -4.49 4.66
N GLN A 81 -12.97 -5.28 5.67
CA GLN A 81 -13.89 -5.75 6.71
C GLN A 81 -13.99 -4.79 7.91
N LEU A 82 -13.40 -3.59 7.83
CA LEU A 82 -13.49 -2.60 8.91
C LEU A 82 -14.93 -2.11 9.05
N ASP A 83 -15.38 -2.01 10.29
CA ASP A 83 -16.71 -1.54 10.64
C ASP A 83 -16.62 -0.33 11.62
N PRO A 84 -16.85 0.91 11.13
CA PRO A 84 -16.83 2.10 11.98
C PRO A 84 -17.83 2.05 13.13
N GLU A 85 -18.97 1.37 12.98
CA GLU A 85 -19.98 1.22 14.04
C GLU A 85 -19.46 0.34 15.19
N ARG A 86 -18.45 -0.50 14.93
CA ARG A 86 -17.71 -1.27 15.95
C ARG A 86 -16.48 -0.54 16.49
N GLY A 87 -16.26 0.71 16.05
CA GLY A 87 -15.10 1.50 16.40
C GLY A 87 -13.81 1.04 15.72
N ASP A 88 -13.91 0.36 14.57
CA ASP A 88 -12.74 0.08 13.73
C ASP A 88 -12.23 1.37 13.08
N ALA A 89 -10.91 1.47 12.88
CA ALA A 89 -10.28 2.67 12.35
C ALA A 89 -9.01 2.37 11.57
N VAL A 90 -8.61 3.29 10.69
CA VAL A 90 -7.35 3.23 9.95
C VAL A 90 -6.34 4.19 10.57
N ILE A 91 -5.15 3.67 10.89
CA ILE A 91 -4.00 4.48 11.33
C ILE A 91 -3.25 4.98 10.10
N ILE A 92 -3.28 6.29 9.89
CA ILE A 92 -2.60 6.97 8.79
C ILE A 92 -1.24 7.49 9.25
N GLY A 93 -0.20 7.18 8.49
CA GLY A 93 1.14 7.73 8.70
C GLY A 93 1.54 8.64 7.55
N ALA A 94 2.11 9.80 7.88
CA ALA A 94 2.66 10.76 6.93
C ALA A 94 3.97 11.36 7.50
N SER A 95 4.92 11.70 6.63
CA SER A 95 6.17 12.38 7.01
C SER A 95 6.15 13.88 6.74
N SER A 96 5.05 14.40 6.18
CA SER A 96 4.85 15.83 5.95
C SER A 96 3.36 16.17 5.97
N LYS A 97 3.04 17.46 6.16
CA LYS A 97 1.67 17.94 6.08
C LYS A 97 1.03 17.64 4.72
N SER A 98 1.77 17.85 3.63
CA SER A 98 1.26 17.58 2.27
C SER A 98 0.88 16.12 2.06
N GLN A 99 1.66 15.16 2.60
CA GLN A 99 1.28 13.75 2.56
C GLN A 99 0.04 13.46 3.40
N LEU A 100 -0.09 14.10 4.57
CA LEU A 100 -1.27 13.94 5.41
C LEU A 100 -2.52 14.44 4.69
N ASP A 101 -2.49 15.65 4.15
CA ASP A 101 -3.58 16.26 3.40
C ASP A 101 -3.96 15.37 2.19
N GLN A 102 -2.96 14.86 1.45
CA GLN A 102 -3.20 13.93 0.35
C GLN A 102 -3.88 12.64 0.81
N ASN A 103 -3.39 12.00 1.88
CA ASN A 103 -3.94 10.75 2.39
C ASN A 103 -5.39 10.92 2.85
N LEU A 104 -5.69 12.02 3.57
CA LEU A 104 -7.05 12.33 4.04
C LEU A 104 -8.00 12.53 2.86
N ASN A 105 -7.59 13.31 1.85
CA ASN A 105 -8.38 13.50 0.64
C ASN A 105 -8.66 12.19 -0.11
N LEU A 106 -7.74 11.22 -0.07
CA LEU A 106 -7.94 9.90 -0.71
C LEU A 106 -8.92 9.01 0.06
N LEU A 107 -8.95 9.10 1.39
CA LEU A 107 -9.91 8.38 2.23
C LEU A 107 -11.34 8.91 2.05
N GLU A 108 -11.49 10.22 1.82
CA GLU A 108 -12.80 10.84 1.56
C GLU A 108 -13.38 10.52 0.18
N LYS A 109 -12.58 9.96 -0.75
CA LYS A 109 -13.08 9.54 -2.07
C LYS A 109 -14.00 8.33 -1.93
N GLY A 110 -14.99 8.23 -2.82
CA GLY A 110 -15.94 7.12 -2.84
C GLY A 110 -15.36 5.75 -3.25
N PRO A 111 -16.20 4.71 -3.35
CA PRO A 111 -15.77 3.34 -3.61
C PRO A 111 -15.08 3.19 -4.96
N LEU A 112 -14.20 2.19 -5.08
CA LEU A 112 -13.49 1.83 -6.32
C LEU A 112 -14.40 1.16 -7.35
N PRO A 113 -14.09 1.30 -8.66
CA PRO A 113 -14.70 0.47 -9.71
C PRO A 113 -14.48 -1.02 -9.43
N LYS A 114 -15.42 -1.86 -9.88
CA LYS A 114 -15.38 -3.31 -9.63
C LYS A 114 -14.10 -3.95 -10.17
N GLU A 115 -13.64 -3.51 -11.33
CA GLU A 115 -12.43 -4.01 -12.00
C GLU A 115 -11.19 -3.81 -11.12
N ILE A 116 -11.16 -2.70 -10.36
CA ILE A 116 -10.09 -2.40 -9.42
C ILE A 116 -10.18 -3.27 -8.17
N VAL A 117 -11.38 -3.53 -7.66
CA VAL A 117 -11.55 -4.45 -6.53
C VAL A 117 -11.12 -5.87 -6.93
N ASP A 118 -11.54 -6.33 -8.11
CA ASP A 118 -11.17 -7.64 -8.64
C ASP A 118 -9.65 -7.79 -8.84
N VAL A 119 -8.95 -6.73 -9.27
CA VAL A 119 -7.48 -6.78 -9.43
C VAL A 119 -6.77 -6.80 -8.08
N LEU A 120 -7.30 -6.10 -7.07
CA LEU A 120 -6.76 -6.12 -5.71
C LEU A 120 -6.93 -7.52 -5.08
N ASP A 121 -8.05 -8.18 -5.31
CA ASP A 121 -8.28 -9.56 -4.87
C ASP A 121 -7.30 -10.54 -5.54
N LYS A 122 -7.04 -10.37 -6.84
CA LYS A 122 -6.03 -11.16 -7.56
C LYS A 122 -4.62 -10.91 -7.01
N ALA A 123 -4.27 -9.66 -6.76
CA ALA A 123 -3.00 -9.27 -6.14
C ALA A 123 -2.84 -9.88 -4.73
N TRP A 124 -3.92 -9.97 -3.96
CA TRP A 124 -3.92 -10.69 -2.70
C TRP A 124 -3.65 -12.18 -2.89
N LEU A 125 -4.26 -12.85 -3.89
CA LEU A 125 -4.00 -14.27 -4.15
C LEU A 125 -2.54 -14.56 -4.49
N ILE A 126 -1.85 -13.64 -5.18
CA ILE A 126 -0.41 -13.73 -5.49
C ILE A 126 0.42 -13.67 -4.19
N THR A 127 0.06 -12.74 -3.29
CA THR A 127 0.89 -12.42 -2.12
C THR A 127 0.56 -13.24 -0.87
N LYS A 128 -0.64 -13.84 -0.77
CA LYS A 128 -1.11 -14.50 0.45
C LYS A 128 -0.18 -15.62 0.95
N GLY A 129 0.55 -16.28 0.05
CA GLY A 129 1.49 -17.36 0.39
C GLY A 129 2.84 -16.86 0.91
N SER A 130 3.18 -15.59 0.70
CA SER A 130 4.48 -15.01 1.04
C SER A 130 4.42 -13.99 2.19
N VAL A 131 3.22 -13.69 2.72
CA VAL A 131 3.06 -12.77 3.85
C VAL A 131 3.23 -13.48 5.19
N ASN A 132 3.87 -12.80 6.14
CA ASN A 132 3.99 -13.29 7.52
C ASN A 132 2.66 -13.10 8.29
N ASN A 133 2.48 -13.89 9.34
CA ASN A 133 1.40 -13.68 10.32
C ASN A 133 1.45 -12.25 10.90
N TYR A 134 0.28 -11.72 11.27
CA TYR A 134 0.20 -10.37 11.86
C TYR A 134 0.68 -10.32 13.32
N TRP A 135 0.87 -11.47 13.97
CA TRP A 135 1.36 -11.63 15.33
C TRP A 135 2.78 -12.21 15.35
N HIS A 136 3.45 -12.07 16.50
CA HIS A 136 4.79 -12.57 16.77
C HIS A 136 4.79 -13.39 18.05
#